data_AF-A0A536X5X2-F1
#
_entry.id   AF-A0A536X5X2-F1
#
_cell.length_a   1.000
_cell.length_b   1.000
_cell.length_c   1.000
_cell.angle_alpha   90.00
_cell.angle_beta   90.00
_cell.angle_gamma   90.00
#
_symmetry.space_group_name_H-M   'P 1'
#
loop_
_entity.id
_entity.type
_entity.pdbx_description
1 polymer ?
#
loop_
_entity_poly.entity_id
_entity_poly.type
_entity_poly.pdbx_seq_one_letter_code
_entity_poly.pdbx_strand_id
1 'polypeptide(L)'
;MSQPPPLSPETVLRGYFHAKDENRPHVLARVFALDANLTVINNAINIEFPAQTNGQEAIAEVLVSRFNQTYENIYSFYLASPPARASAFSCDWLVGMTEKESKNVRVGCGRYDWTFQAASPHLASRLVVTIEVMQLLP
;
A
#
# COMPACT_ATOMS: atom_id res chain seq x y z
N MET A 1 32.71 6.39 0.35
CA MET A 1 31.46 6.57 1.12
C MET A 1 30.73 5.24 1.11
N SER A 2 30.56 4.60 2.26
CA SER A 2 29.89 3.30 2.37
C SER A 2 28.40 3.50 2.10
N GLN A 3 27.84 2.73 1.17
CA GLN A 3 26.41 2.74 0.85
C GLN A 3 25.61 2.35 2.11
N PRO A 4 24.51 3.04 2.44
CA PRO A 4 23.69 2.65 3.58
C PRO A 4 23.19 1.21 3.41
N PRO A 5 22.97 0.48 4.52
CA PRO A 5 22.45 -0.88 4.47
C PRO A 5 21.10 -0.90 3.75
N PRO A 6 20.79 -1.95 2.97
CA PRO A 6 19.52 -2.07 2.28
C PRO A 6 18.36 -2.04 3.29
N LEU A 7 17.23 -1.48 2.87
CA LEU A 7 16.03 -1.46 3.69
C LEU A 7 15.50 -2.89 3.87
N SER A 8 15.05 -3.22 5.07
CA SER A 8 14.31 -4.47 5.26
C SER A 8 12.90 -4.34 4.64
N PRO A 9 12.30 -5.44 4.16
CA PRO A 9 10.90 -5.46 3.75
C PRO A 9 9.96 -4.89 4.83
N GLU A 10 10.23 -5.14 6.11
CA GLU A 10 9.43 -4.58 7.21
C GLU A 10 9.46 -3.04 7.22
N THR A 11 10.62 -2.43 7.01
CA THR A 11 10.74 -0.96 6.92
C THR A 11 9.95 -0.41 5.74
N VAL A 12 9.96 -1.10 4.59
CA VAL A 12 9.16 -0.74 3.41
C VAL A 12 7.66 -0.79 3.72
N LEU A 13 7.19 -1.90 4.32
CA LEU A 13 5.79 -2.09 4.68
C LEU A 13 5.29 -1.06 5.69
N ARG A 14 6.10 -0.73 6.71
CA ARG A 14 5.78 0.32 7.68
C ARG A 14 5.74 1.71 7.03
N GLY A 15 6.71 1.99 6.16
CA GLY A 15 6.75 3.23 5.38
C GLY A 15 5.52 3.40 4.49
N TYR A 16 5.01 2.31 3.90
CA TYR A 16 3.80 2.33 3.11
C TYR A 16 2.58 2.77 3.91
N PHE A 17 2.33 2.18 5.09
CA PHE A 17 1.20 2.60 5.95
C PHE A 17 1.38 4.02 6.48
N HIS A 18 2.60 4.39 6.89
CA HIS A 18 2.87 5.76 7.32
C HIS A 18 2.60 6.79 6.21
N ALA A 19 2.88 6.45 4.95
CA ALA A 19 2.56 7.31 3.82
C ALA A 19 1.06 7.34 3.51
N LYS A 20 0.43 6.17 3.40
CA LYS A 20 -0.97 6.00 3.00
C LYS A 20 -1.94 6.54 4.06
N ASP A 21 -1.83 6.04 5.28
CA ASP A 21 -2.84 6.25 6.31
C ASP A 21 -2.72 7.66 6.92
N GLU A 22 -1.52 8.26 6.92
CA GLU A 22 -1.30 9.64 7.40
C GLU A 22 -1.21 10.70 6.30
N ASN A 23 -1.57 10.35 5.05
CA ASN A 23 -1.54 11.26 3.90
C ASN A 23 -0.19 11.95 3.66
N ARG A 24 0.91 11.19 3.63
CA ARG A 24 2.28 11.67 3.41
C ARG A 24 2.85 11.13 2.10
N PRO A 25 2.44 11.66 0.93
CA PRO A 25 2.87 11.12 -0.38
C PRO A 25 4.39 11.13 -0.58
N HIS A 26 5.10 12.12 -0.03
CA HIS A 26 6.55 12.22 -0.07
C HIS A 26 7.29 11.06 0.63
N VAL A 27 6.63 10.36 1.57
CA VAL A 27 7.21 9.19 2.25
C VAL A 27 7.28 7.98 1.30
N LEU A 28 6.39 7.88 0.31
CA LEU A 28 6.44 6.77 -0.66
C LEU A 28 7.71 6.76 -1.52
N ALA A 29 8.41 7.89 -1.60
CA ALA A 29 9.73 7.97 -2.21
C ALA A 29 10.74 6.97 -1.60
N ARG A 30 10.50 6.56 -0.34
CA ARG A 30 11.32 5.61 0.43
C ARG A 30 10.73 4.21 0.48
N VAL A 31 9.62 3.96 -0.23
CA VAL A 31 8.89 2.70 -0.22
C VAL A 31 8.98 2.02 -1.58
N PHE A 32 8.70 2.75 -2.66
CA PHE A 32 8.65 2.22 -4.02
C PHE A 32 9.88 2.60 -4.82
N ALA A 33 10.30 1.75 -5.75
CA ALA A 33 11.25 2.11 -6.80
C ALA A 33 10.64 3.15 -7.75
N LEU A 34 11.48 3.93 -8.44
CA LEU A 34 11.02 4.96 -9.38
C LEU A 34 10.10 4.39 -10.48
N ASP A 35 10.43 3.21 -10.98
CA ASP A 35 9.74 2.45 -12.02
C ASP A 35 8.81 1.36 -11.45
N ALA A 36 8.42 1.46 -10.18
CA ALA A 36 7.58 0.46 -9.54
C ALA A 36 6.21 0.34 -10.21
N ASN A 37 5.63 -0.84 -10.10
CA ASN A 37 4.33 -1.15 -10.70
C ASN A 37 3.34 -1.56 -9.61
N LEU A 38 2.15 -0.95 -9.63
CA LEU A 38 1.01 -1.30 -8.82
C LEU A 38 -0.03 -1.99 -9.69
N THR A 39 -0.55 -3.12 -9.21
CA THR A 39 -1.72 -3.78 -9.77
C THR A 39 -2.79 -3.85 -8.71
N VAL A 40 -4.02 -3.45 -9.02
CA VAL A 40 -5.17 -3.61 -8.13
C VAL A 40 -6.14 -4.62 -8.75
N ILE A 41 -6.36 -5.71 -8.04
CA ILE A 41 -7.37 -6.72 -8.35
C ILE A 41 -8.54 -6.42 -7.41
N ASN A 42 -9.59 -5.80 -7.94
CA ASN A 42 -10.71 -5.37 -7.14
C ASN A 42 -11.92 -6.28 -7.36
N ASN A 43 -12.17 -7.16 -6.39
CA ASN A 43 -13.35 -8.03 -6.40
C ASN A 43 -14.57 -7.34 -5.75
N ALA A 44 -14.39 -6.15 -5.17
CA ALA A 44 -15.46 -5.38 -4.53
C ALA A 44 -16.17 -4.45 -5.52
N ILE A 45 -17.49 -4.34 -5.37
CA ILE A 45 -18.37 -3.65 -6.33
C ILE A 45 -18.41 -2.11 -6.12
N ASN A 46 -17.93 -1.62 -4.97
CA ASN A 46 -18.23 -0.26 -4.49
C ASN A 46 -17.01 0.64 -4.22
N ILE A 47 -15.86 0.30 -4.76
CA ILE A 47 -14.66 1.14 -4.71
C ILE A 47 -13.98 1.06 -6.07
N GLU A 48 -13.43 2.16 -6.57
CA GLU A 48 -12.74 2.16 -7.86
C GLU A 48 -11.26 2.47 -7.68
N PHE A 49 -10.42 1.65 -8.30
CA PHE A 49 -9.00 1.90 -8.42
C PHE A 49 -8.57 1.63 -9.87
N PRO A 50 -7.58 2.36 -10.40
CA PRO A 50 -6.93 1.96 -11.63
C PRO A 50 -6.38 0.53 -11.50
N ALA A 51 -6.70 -0.33 -12.46
CA ALA A 51 -6.25 -1.72 -12.45
C ALA A 51 -4.71 -1.83 -12.48
N GLN A 52 -4.04 -0.89 -13.16
CA GLN A 52 -2.59 -0.79 -13.21
C GLN A 52 -2.14 0.66 -13.08
N THR A 53 -1.07 0.87 -12.33
CA THR A 53 -0.42 2.17 -12.14
C THR A 53 1.09 1.97 -12.17
N ASN A 54 1.78 2.73 -13.02
CA ASN A 54 3.22 2.59 -13.22
C ASN A 54 3.93 3.87 -12.77
N GLY A 55 5.03 3.71 -12.06
CA GLY A 55 5.86 4.81 -11.55
C GLY A 55 5.49 5.24 -10.13
N GLN A 56 6.51 5.56 -9.35
CA GLN A 56 6.39 5.93 -7.94
C GLN A 56 5.42 7.10 -7.69
N GLU A 57 5.48 8.14 -8.50
CA GLU A 57 4.64 9.34 -8.34
C GLU A 57 3.17 9.02 -8.58
N ALA A 58 2.85 8.27 -9.64
CA ALA A 58 1.49 7.84 -9.94
C ALA A 58 0.94 6.91 -8.85
N ILE A 59 1.79 6.03 -8.30
CA ILE A 59 1.42 5.17 -7.16
C ILE A 59 1.09 6.02 -5.93
N ALA A 60 1.87 7.06 -5.64
CA ALA A 60 1.58 7.98 -4.53
C ALA A 60 0.30 8.76 -4.73
N GLU A 61 0.03 9.21 -5.96
CA GLU A 61 -1.23 9.87 -6.27
C GLU A 61 -2.43 8.95 -6.02
N VAL A 62 -2.38 7.70 -6.48
CA VAL A 62 -3.48 6.73 -6.34
C VAL A 62 -3.67 6.26 -4.90
N LEU A 63 -2.61 5.76 -4.26
CA LEU A 63 -2.70 5.11 -2.95
C LEU A 63 -2.73 6.09 -1.79
N VAL A 64 -2.25 7.32 -1.96
CA VAL A 64 -2.19 8.32 -0.89
C VAL A 64 -3.14 9.47 -1.20
N SER A 65 -2.84 10.29 -2.21
CA SER A 65 -3.53 11.57 -2.41
C SER A 65 -5.02 11.39 -2.72
N ARG A 66 -5.36 10.60 -3.76
CA ARG A 66 -6.75 10.36 -4.17
C ARG A 66 -7.49 9.54 -3.13
N PHE A 67 -6.85 8.51 -2.56
CA PHE A 67 -7.46 7.71 -1.51
C PHE A 67 -7.86 8.56 -0.29
N ASN A 68 -7.00 9.48 0.15
CA ASN A 68 -7.28 10.41 1.25
C ASN A 68 -8.23 11.56 0.88
N GLN A 69 -8.58 11.76 -0.40
CA GLN A 69 -9.66 12.69 -0.77
C GLN A 69 -11.03 12.11 -0.44
N THR A 70 -11.19 10.79 -0.55
CA THR A 70 -12.46 10.09 -0.30
C THR A 70 -12.59 9.61 1.14
N TYR A 71 -11.50 9.11 1.73
CA TYR A 71 -11.52 8.46 3.04
C TYR A 71 -10.70 9.23 4.09
N GLU A 72 -11.08 9.09 5.35
CA GLU A 72 -10.39 9.56 6.55
C GLU A 72 -10.44 8.49 7.66
N ASN A 73 -9.73 8.72 8.77
CA ASN A 73 -9.62 7.76 9.88
C ASN A 73 -9.20 6.36 9.39
N ILE A 74 -8.18 6.33 8.52
CA ILE A 74 -7.70 5.10 7.88
C ILE A 74 -6.75 4.38 8.84
N TYR A 75 -7.03 3.12 9.10
CA TYR A 75 -6.19 2.23 9.91
C TYR A 75 -5.99 0.91 9.20
N SER A 76 -4.79 0.71 8.64
CA SER A 76 -4.40 -0.49 7.93
C SER A 76 -3.56 -1.44 8.81
N PHE A 77 -3.76 -2.74 8.63
CA PHE A 77 -3.04 -3.81 9.33
C PHE A 77 -2.53 -4.86 8.35
N TYR A 78 -1.32 -5.36 8.58
CA TYR A 78 -0.84 -6.61 7.97
C TYR A 78 -1.03 -7.74 8.97
N LEU A 79 -1.44 -8.91 8.48
CA LEU A 79 -1.68 -10.08 9.32
C LEU A 79 -0.46 -11.03 9.42
N ALA A 80 0.65 -10.66 8.79
CA ALA A 80 1.93 -11.36 8.90
C ALA A 80 3.12 -10.39 8.77
N SER A 81 4.29 -10.81 9.21
CA SER A 81 5.54 -10.04 9.11
C SER A 81 6.49 -10.65 8.06
N PRO A 82 7.17 -9.83 7.25
CA PRO A 82 8.10 -10.34 6.25
C PRO A 82 9.42 -10.81 6.88
N PRO A 83 10.08 -11.84 6.32
CA PRO A 83 11.46 -12.15 6.66
C PRO A 83 12.42 -10.99 6.33
N ALA A 84 13.49 -10.83 7.11
CA ALA A 84 14.39 -9.67 7.04
C ALA A 84 15.06 -9.42 5.68
N ARG A 85 15.17 -10.44 4.82
CA ARG A 85 15.82 -10.37 3.49
C ARG A 85 14.96 -10.99 2.38
N ALA A 86 13.64 -10.92 2.51
CA ALA A 86 12.76 -11.47 1.51
C ALA A 86 12.82 -10.65 0.20
N SER A 87 12.92 -11.33 -0.95
CA SER A 87 12.79 -10.72 -2.28
C SER A 87 11.32 -10.53 -2.69
N ALA A 88 10.41 -11.28 -2.07
CA ALA A 88 8.97 -11.16 -2.22
C ALA A 88 8.30 -11.51 -0.89
N PHE A 89 7.13 -10.92 -0.64
CA PHE A 89 6.35 -11.19 0.56
C PHE A 89 4.86 -11.05 0.28
N SER A 90 4.09 -12.02 0.76
CA SER A 90 2.64 -12.01 0.65
C SER A 90 2.02 -12.09 2.03
N CYS A 91 0.98 -11.31 2.26
CA CYS A 91 0.20 -11.35 3.49
C CYS A 91 -1.20 -10.81 3.27
N ASP A 92 -2.11 -11.25 4.13
CA ASP A 92 -3.44 -10.67 4.20
C ASP A 92 -3.39 -9.32 4.92
N TRP A 93 -4.33 -8.45 4.55
CA TRP A 93 -4.50 -7.14 5.15
C TRP A 93 -5.95 -6.88 5.55
N LEU A 94 -6.09 -5.99 6.53
CA LEU A 94 -7.36 -5.44 6.99
C LEU A 94 -7.23 -3.92 7.03
N VAL A 95 -8.27 -3.21 6.63
CA VAL A 95 -8.34 -1.75 6.76
C VAL A 95 -9.69 -1.34 7.32
N GLY A 96 -9.69 -0.44 8.30
CA GLY A 96 -10.86 0.32 8.70
C GLY A 96 -10.73 1.76 8.22
N MET A 97 -11.81 2.36 7.75
CA MET A 97 -11.82 3.76 7.32
C MET A 97 -13.23 4.35 7.36
N THR A 98 -13.32 5.67 7.30
CA THR A 98 -14.59 6.39 7.16
C THR A 98 -14.61 7.21 5.87
N GLU A 99 -15.74 7.23 5.17
CA GLU A 99 -15.96 8.14 4.05
C GLU A 99 -16.13 9.57 4.55
N LYS A 100 -15.45 10.53 3.92
CA LYS A 100 -15.48 11.93 4.34
C LYS A 100 -16.86 12.58 4.17
N GLU A 101 -17.54 12.28 3.06
CA GLU A 101 -18.81 12.91 2.71
C GLU A 101 -19.99 12.30 3.47
N SER A 102 -20.15 10.98 3.37
CA SER A 102 -21.29 10.25 3.94
C SER A 102 -21.12 9.91 5.42
N LYS A 103 -19.89 9.96 5.95
CA LYS A 103 -19.50 9.44 7.27
C LYS A 103 -19.69 7.94 7.47
N ASN A 104 -19.95 7.22 6.39
CA ASN A 104 -20.05 5.77 6.37
C ASN A 104 -18.75 5.12 6.85
N VAL A 105 -18.86 4.15 7.77
CA VAL A 105 -17.72 3.34 8.22
C VAL A 105 -17.57 2.14 7.30
N ARG A 106 -16.36 1.92 6.79
CA ARG A 106 -16.02 0.77 5.97
C ARG A 106 -14.93 -0.08 6.60
N VAL A 107 -15.05 -1.38 6.42
CA VAL A 107 -13.99 -2.35 6.69
C VAL A 107 -13.70 -3.14 5.43
N GLY A 108 -12.44 -3.14 5.02
CA GLY A 108 -11.97 -3.90 3.87
C GLY A 108 -10.94 -4.94 4.27
N CYS A 109 -10.88 -6.03 3.53
CA CYS A 109 -9.80 -7.00 3.64
C CYS A 109 -9.39 -7.54 2.28
N GLY A 110 -8.22 -8.15 2.25
CA GLY A 110 -7.71 -8.81 1.07
C GLY A 110 -6.27 -9.20 1.25
N ARG A 111 -5.51 -9.22 0.15
CA ARG A 111 -4.13 -9.70 0.11
C ARG A 111 -3.20 -8.70 -0.55
N TYR A 112 -1.98 -8.59 -0.02
CA TYR A 112 -0.86 -7.93 -0.67
C TYR A 112 0.12 -8.98 -1.18
N ASP A 113 0.64 -8.77 -2.39
CA ASP A 113 1.80 -9.49 -2.91
C ASP A 113 2.87 -8.46 -3.31
N TRP A 114 3.93 -8.42 -2.50
CA TRP A 114 5.06 -7.52 -2.65
C TRP A 114 6.20 -8.20 -3.40
N THR A 115 6.89 -7.44 -4.24
CA THR A 115 8.22 -7.79 -4.77
C THR A 115 9.17 -6.63 -4.51
N PHE A 116 10.37 -6.95 -4.06
CA PHE A 116 11.42 -5.99 -3.70
C PHE A 116 12.59 -6.06 -4.69
N GLN A 117 13.29 -4.95 -4.87
CA GLN A 117 14.51 -4.90 -5.66
C GLN A 117 15.59 -5.81 -5.05
N ALA A 118 16.32 -6.55 -5.87
CA ALA A 118 17.42 -7.40 -5.38
C ALA A 118 18.66 -6.58 -4.94
N ALA A 119 18.80 -5.36 -5.45
CA ALA A 119 19.89 -4.44 -5.13
C ALA A 119 19.43 -3.37 -4.12
N SER A 120 20.40 -2.78 -3.42
CA SER A 120 20.15 -1.62 -2.57
C SER A 120 19.51 -0.48 -3.39
N PRO A 121 18.41 0.14 -2.91
CA PRO A 121 17.98 0.19 -1.51
C PRO A 121 17.00 -0.90 -1.05
N HIS A 122 16.68 -1.91 -1.88
CA HIS A 122 15.68 -2.94 -1.60
C HIS A 122 14.24 -2.38 -1.49
N LEU A 123 13.92 -1.38 -2.31
CA LEU A 123 12.58 -0.79 -2.39
C LEU A 123 11.59 -1.76 -3.06
N ALA A 124 10.29 -1.53 -2.87
CA ALA A 124 9.24 -2.27 -3.57
C ALA A 124 9.28 -1.95 -5.07
N SER A 125 9.55 -2.94 -5.91
CA SER A 125 9.47 -2.84 -7.37
C SER A 125 8.08 -3.19 -7.90
N ARG A 126 7.32 -4.00 -7.14
CA ARG A 126 5.94 -4.35 -7.48
C ARG A 126 5.09 -4.51 -6.24
N LEU A 127 3.85 -4.04 -6.33
CA LEU A 127 2.79 -4.34 -5.38
C LEU A 127 1.55 -4.80 -6.14
N VAL A 128 1.02 -5.97 -5.80
CA VAL A 128 -0.34 -6.37 -6.15
C VAL A 128 -1.22 -6.23 -4.93
N VAL A 129 -2.30 -5.47 -5.05
CA VAL A 129 -3.34 -5.34 -4.02
C VAL A 129 -4.57 -6.08 -4.51
N THR A 130 -4.90 -7.19 -3.86
CA THR A 130 -6.18 -7.85 -4.06
C THR A 130 -7.14 -7.37 -3.00
N ILE A 131 -8.25 -6.76 -3.40
CA ILE A 131 -9.36 -6.36 -2.53
C ILE A 131 -10.42 -7.44 -2.64
N GLU A 132 -10.59 -8.21 -1.58
CA GLU A 132 -11.56 -9.31 -1.55
C GLU A 132 -12.93 -8.80 -1.11
N VAL A 133 -12.97 -8.03 -0.02
CA VAL A 133 -14.21 -7.50 0.56
C VAL A 133 -14.01 -6.04 0.93
N MET A 134 -15.08 -5.25 0.72
CA MET A 134 -15.18 -3.88 1.21
C MET A 134 -16.59 -3.67 1.77
N GLN A 135 -16.75 -3.91 3.07
CA GLN A 135 -18.05 -3.92 3.74
C GLN A 135 -18.36 -2.55 4.36
N LEU A 136 -19.60 -2.11 4.19
CA LEU A 136 -20.19 -0.99 4.93
C LEU A 136 -20.69 -1.50 6.29
N LEU A 137 -20.29 -0.85 7.38
CA LEU A 137 -20.77 -1.18 8.72
C LEU A 137 -22.03 -0.37 9.08
N PRO A 138 -22.95 -0.95 9.88
CA PRO A 138 -24.18 -0.29 10.32
C PRO A 138 -23.95 0.83 11.35
#